data_AF-A0A0L8HAV2-F1
#
_entry.id   AF-A0A0L8HAV2-F1
#
_cell.length_a   1.000
_cell.length_b   1.000
_cell.length_c   1.000
_cell.angle_alpha   90.00
_cell.angle_beta   90.00
_cell.angle_gamma   90.00
#
_symmetry.space_group_name_H-M   'P 1'
#
loop_
_entity.id
_entity.type
_entity.pdbx_description
1 polymer ?
#
loop_
_entity_poly.entity_id
_entity_poly.type
_entity_poly.pdbx_seq_one_letter_code
_entity_poly.pdbx_strand_id
1 'polypeptide(L)'
;MDMDMEAYYSDMENLDEDELMNYFEQEEMYNYDDTIYQQPPLWQLLDTCVLPVIQQTITTILPLAVACIVSKLVASLNVEGRSETTIQRSVVHFSSGLFGLSILYNFFHSTMLYLLITAGFGYLVITITVFKCRPLCGICVSASVVLIIILLELFIVDSASWHKVRGSQMIMSMKIISLAFDVSDPAVSFLPDIWQYHGYVFNVGTVIFGPWISFHQYCTITQQSVRPMNLHWLFKLTKSILSALICLVMSTCAVGWLIQDHHWK
;
A
#
# COMPACT_ATOMS: atom_id res chain seq x y z
N MET A 1 18.26 28.98 -52.13
CA MET A 1 17.63 30.31 -51.97
C MET A 1 18.50 31.00 -50.96
N ASP A 2 19.62 31.54 -51.45
CA ASP A 2 20.62 32.18 -50.62
C ASP A 2 20.04 33.53 -50.20
N MET A 3 19.58 33.57 -48.96
CA MET A 3 19.10 34.79 -48.33
C MET A 3 20.36 35.61 -48.02
N ASP A 4 20.54 36.75 -48.69
CA ASP A 4 21.70 37.62 -48.52
C ASP A 4 21.81 38.03 -47.04
N MET A 5 22.83 37.50 -46.38
CA MET A 5 23.08 37.72 -44.95
C MET A 5 23.28 39.21 -44.64
N GLU A 6 23.78 40.00 -45.60
CA GLU A 6 23.89 41.46 -45.48
C GLU A 6 22.53 42.17 -45.46
N ALA A 7 21.52 41.69 -46.20
CA ALA A 7 20.19 42.29 -46.20
C ALA A 7 19.47 42.06 -44.85
N TYR A 8 19.71 40.90 -44.23
CA TYR A 8 19.17 40.55 -42.91
C TYR A 8 19.72 41.44 -41.79
N TYR A 9 21.04 41.71 -41.79
CA TYR A 9 21.63 42.63 -40.80
C TYR A 9 21.23 44.09 -41.03
N SER A 10 21.05 44.50 -42.28
CA SER A 10 20.59 45.86 -42.61
C SER A 10 19.16 46.13 -42.13
N ASP A 11 18.26 45.15 -42.13
CA ASP A 11 16.90 45.33 -41.63
C ASP A 11 16.87 45.43 -40.09
N MET A 12 17.78 44.74 -39.38
CA MET A 12 17.89 44.79 -37.93
C MET A 12 18.47 46.13 -37.43
N GLU A 13 19.36 46.76 -38.19
CA GLU A 13 19.97 48.06 -37.87
C GLU A 13 18.99 49.24 -38.05
N ASN A 14 17.87 49.03 -38.76
CA ASN A 14 16.82 50.02 -38.97
C ASN A 14 15.68 49.94 -37.93
N LEU A 15 15.73 48.98 -37.00
CA LEU A 15 14.76 48.87 -35.91
C LEU A 15 15.03 49.95 -34.85
N ASP A 16 13.97 50.51 -34.29
CA ASP A 16 14.11 51.39 -33.13
C ASP A 16 14.43 50.58 -31.85
N GLU A 17 14.90 51.26 -30.80
CA GLU A 17 15.30 50.59 -29.55
C GLU A 17 14.15 49.76 -28.93
N ASP A 18 12.90 50.20 -29.10
CA ASP A 18 11.71 49.54 -28.56
C ASP A 18 11.34 48.27 -29.37
N GLU A 19 11.44 48.29 -30.70
CA GLU A 19 11.24 47.12 -31.56
C GLU A 19 12.34 46.08 -31.38
N LEU A 20 13.59 46.53 -31.22
CA LEU A 20 14.72 45.64 -30.95
C LEU A 20 14.57 44.92 -29.60
N MET A 21 14.14 45.64 -28.56
CA MET A 21 13.85 45.05 -27.24
C MET A 21 12.71 44.04 -27.29
N ASN A 22 11.62 44.34 -28.02
CA ASN A 22 10.51 43.40 -28.21
C ASN A 22 10.94 42.14 -28.96
N TYR A 23 11.84 42.25 -29.93
CA TYR A 23 12.37 41.11 -30.66
C TYR A 23 13.17 40.17 -29.74
N PHE A 24 14.03 40.73 -28.88
CA PHE A 24 14.77 39.95 -27.90
C PHE A 24 13.87 39.31 -26.83
N GLU A 25 12.85 40.02 -26.33
CA GLU A 25 11.87 39.44 -25.39
C GLU A 25 11.07 38.30 -26.06
N GLN A 26 10.73 38.44 -27.34
CA GLN A 26 10.03 37.41 -28.09
C GLN A 26 10.93 36.18 -28.34
N GLU A 27 12.20 36.37 -28.71
CA GLU A 27 13.16 35.26 -28.83
C GLU A 27 13.42 34.57 -27.49
N GLU A 28 13.57 35.31 -26.39
CA GLU A 28 13.69 34.72 -25.05
C GLU A 28 12.44 33.92 -24.66
N MET A 29 11.24 34.42 -24.97
CA MET A 29 9.98 33.71 -24.72
C MET A 29 9.88 32.41 -25.54
N TYR A 30 10.21 32.44 -26.83
CA TYR A 30 10.19 31.25 -27.69
C TYR A 30 11.23 30.21 -27.25
N ASN A 31 12.44 30.65 -26.90
CA ASN A 31 13.51 29.77 -26.42
C ASN A 31 13.16 29.18 -25.04
N TYR A 32 12.52 29.96 -24.17
CA TYR A 32 12.01 29.49 -22.89
C TYR A 32 10.93 28.41 -23.07
N ASP A 33 9.99 28.59 -23.99
CA ASP A 33 8.96 27.58 -24.27
C ASP A 33 9.58 26.29 -24.84
N ASP A 34 10.52 26.38 -25.80
CA ASP A 34 11.22 25.20 -26.35
C ASP A 34 12.03 24.42 -25.30
N THR A 35 12.63 25.11 -24.32
CA THR A 35 13.34 24.42 -23.22
C THR A 35 12.41 23.65 -22.27
N ILE A 36 11.12 24.00 -22.21
CA ILE A 36 10.11 23.30 -21.40
C ILE A 36 9.61 22.02 -22.10
N TYR A 37 9.58 21.99 -23.43
CA TYR A 37 9.10 20.82 -24.20
C TYR A 37 10.18 19.76 -24.50
N GLN A 38 11.44 20.05 -24.22
CA GLN A 38 12.54 19.09 -24.41
C GLN A 38 12.37 17.90 -23.45
N GLN A 39 12.16 16.69 -23.98
CA GLN A 39 12.10 15.48 -23.15
C GLN A 39 13.39 15.35 -22.33
N PRO A 40 13.31 15.24 -21.00
CA PRO A 40 14.50 15.10 -20.19
C PRO A 40 15.21 13.80 -20.54
N PRO A 41 16.55 13.80 -20.59
CA PRO A 41 17.31 12.61 -20.91
C PRO A 41 17.13 11.53 -19.83
N LEU A 42 17.26 10.25 -20.22
CA LEU A 42 16.99 9.10 -19.34
C LEU A 42 17.79 9.10 -18.04
N TRP A 43 19.00 9.67 -18.03
CA TRP A 43 19.82 9.77 -16.83
C TRP A 43 19.20 10.72 -15.79
N GLN A 44 18.57 11.81 -16.23
CA GLN A 44 17.90 12.74 -15.34
C GLN A 44 16.64 12.10 -14.74
N LEU A 45 15.92 11.27 -15.51
CA LEU A 45 14.80 10.46 -15.01
C LEU A 45 15.25 9.42 -13.97
N LEU A 46 16.43 8.82 -14.19
CA LEU A 46 17.02 7.86 -13.26
C LEU A 46 17.30 8.51 -11.91
N ASP A 47 17.91 9.69 -11.91
CA ASP A 47 18.30 10.40 -10.68
C ASP A 47 17.12 11.06 -9.96
N THR A 48 16.16 11.63 -10.71
CA THR A 48 15.05 12.40 -10.13
C THR A 48 13.84 11.56 -9.74
N CYS A 49 13.58 10.43 -10.42
CA CYS A 49 12.40 9.60 -10.17
C CYS A 49 12.77 8.18 -9.75
N VAL A 50 13.52 7.46 -10.58
CA VAL A 50 13.71 6.01 -10.40
C VAL A 50 14.46 5.70 -9.11
N LEU A 51 15.58 6.38 -8.86
CA LEU A 51 16.41 6.15 -7.68
C LEU A 51 15.65 6.49 -6.38
N PRO A 52 14.98 7.65 -6.23
CA PRO A 52 14.14 7.94 -5.07
C PRO A 52 13.00 6.93 -4.88
N VAL A 53 12.31 6.53 -5.96
CA VAL A 53 11.22 5.53 -5.90
C VAL A 53 11.74 4.19 -5.39
N ILE A 54 12.87 3.71 -5.92
CA ILE A 54 13.49 2.46 -5.45
C ILE A 54 13.92 2.58 -3.99
N GLN A 55 14.57 3.68 -3.61
CA GLN A 55 15.03 3.92 -2.25
C GLN A 55 13.85 3.93 -1.26
N GLN A 56 12.79 4.68 -1.57
CA GLN A 56 11.57 4.73 -0.76
C GLN A 56 10.87 3.37 -0.68
N THR A 57 10.86 2.62 -1.78
CA THR A 57 10.27 1.28 -1.81
C THR A 57 11.05 0.32 -0.93
N ILE A 58 12.38 0.33 -1.00
CA ILE A 58 13.24 -0.54 -0.18
C ILE A 58 13.08 -0.18 1.30
N THR A 59 13.16 1.10 1.67
CA THR A 59 13.04 1.51 3.08
C THR A 59 11.68 1.14 3.68
N THR A 60 10.62 1.14 2.87
CA THR A 60 9.26 0.81 3.31
C THR A 60 8.98 -0.70 3.34
N ILE A 61 9.38 -1.43 2.30
CA ILE A 61 9.04 -2.86 2.15
C ILE A 61 10.00 -3.76 2.92
N LEU A 62 11.27 -3.37 3.09
CA LEU A 62 12.27 -4.21 3.75
C LEU A 62 11.89 -4.61 5.19
N PRO A 63 11.43 -3.70 6.07
CA PRO A 63 10.98 -4.08 7.42
C PRO A 63 9.84 -5.10 7.39
N LEU A 64 8.88 -4.91 6.47
CA LEU A 64 7.74 -5.82 6.30
C LEU A 64 8.20 -7.21 5.84
N ALA A 65 9.11 -7.26 4.86
CA ALA A 65 9.66 -8.50 4.34
C ALA A 65 10.43 -9.28 5.42
N VAL A 66 11.26 -8.59 6.20
CA VAL A 66 12.00 -9.19 7.34
C VAL A 66 11.02 -9.73 8.38
N ALA A 67 10.01 -8.95 8.79
CA ALA A 67 9.01 -9.41 9.75
C ALA A 67 8.20 -10.62 9.25
N CYS A 68 7.88 -10.69 7.96
CA CYS A 68 7.22 -11.84 7.35
C CYS A 68 8.11 -13.10 7.37
N ILE A 69 9.40 -12.95 7.06
CA ILE A 69 10.38 -14.05 7.11
C ILE A 69 10.54 -14.55 8.54
N VAL A 70 10.73 -13.64 9.50
CA VAL A 70 10.86 -13.98 10.93
C VAL A 70 9.59 -14.67 11.44
N SER A 71 8.41 -14.14 11.12
CA SER A 71 7.13 -14.75 11.48
C SER A 71 7.00 -16.17 10.89
N LYS A 72 7.43 -16.39 9.64
CA LYS A 72 7.47 -17.73 9.04
C LYS A 72 8.49 -18.66 9.69
N LEU A 73 9.66 -18.17 10.07
CA LEU A 73 10.68 -18.95 10.78
C LEU A 73 10.14 -19.39 12.15
N VAL A 74 9.55 -18.47 12.91
CA VAL A 74 8.90 -18.77 14.20
C VAL A 74 7.79 -19.81 14.01
N ALA A 75 6.95 -19.66 12.98
CA ALA A 75 5.92 -20.65 12.68
C ALA A 75 6.52 -22.03 12.32
N SER A 76 7.62 -22.08 11.56
CA SER A 76 8.26 -23.35 11.19
C SER A 76 8.86 -24.10 12.38
N LEU A 77 9.55 -23.37 13.29
CA LEU A 77 10.17 -23.96 14.48
C LEU A 77 9.12 -24.55 15.44
N ASN A 78 7.93 -23.95 15.52
CA ASN A 78 6.86 -24.43 16.39
C ASN A 78 6.11 -25.65 15.82
N VAL A 79 6.22 -25.92 14.52
CA VAL A 79 5.49 -26.98 13.81
C VAL A 79 6.31 -28.26 13.64
N GLU A 80 7.65 -28.18 13.66
CA GLU A 80 8.56 -29.30 13.35
C GLU A 80 8.67 -30.37 14.48
N GLY A 81 7.84 -30.28 15.53
CA GLY A 81 7.83 -31.22 16.66
C GLY A 81 6.42 -31.65 17.08
N ARG A 82 5.96 -32.81 16.58
CA ARG A 82 5.09 -33.80 17.23
C ARG A 82 3.76 -33.31 17.88
N SER A 83 2.64 -33.80 17.31
CA SER A 83 1.25 -33.73 17.82
C SER A 83 0.68 -32.32 18.01
N GLU A 84 -0.19 -31.90 17.09
CA GLU A 84 -0.91 -30.62 17.15
C GLU A 84 -1.66 -30.45 18.49
N THR A 85 -1.07 -29.72 19.42
CA THR A 85 -1.76 -29.27 20.62
C THR A 85 -2.39 -27.90 20.37
N THR A 86 -3.56 -27.63 20.96
CA THR A 86 -4.27 -26.34 20.85
C THR A 86 -3.38 -25.15 21.20
N ILE A 87 -2.41 -25.34 22.09
CA ILE A 87 -1.45 -24.33 22.54
C ILE A 87 -0.52 -23.88 21.41
N GLN A 88 0.00 -24.80 20.59
CA GLN A 88 0.90 -24.47 19.47
C GLN A 88 0.20 -23.61 18.41
N ARG A 89 -1.08 -23.89 18.13
CA ARG A 89 -1.87 -23.09 17.18
C ARG A 89 -2.06 -21.65 17.65
N SER A 90 -2.37 -21.45 18.94
CA SER A 90 -2.52 -20.11 19.51
C SER A 90 -1.20 -19.32 19.48
N VAL A 91 -0.05 -19.97 19.70
CA VAL A 91 1.26 -19.31 19.62
C VAL A 91 1.53 -18.77 18.22
N VAL A 92 1.21 -19.53 17.15
CA VAL A 92 1.42 -19.08 15.77
C VAL A 92 0.53 -17.88 15.42
N HIS A 93 -0.75 -17.92 15.83
CA HIS A 93 -1.66 -16.80 15.59
C HIS A 93 -1.25 -15.56 16.38
N PHE A 94 -0.85 -15.73 17.64
CA PHE A 94 -0.36 -14.64 18.49
C PHE A 94 0.93 -14.04 17.94
N SER A 95 1.91 -14.87 17.56
CA SER A 95 3.17 -14.38 17.00
C SER A 95 2.95 -13.62 15.69
N SER A 96 2.09 -14.12 14.80
CA SER A 96 1.77 -13.42 13.54
C SER A 96 1.13 -12.05 13.79
N GLY A 97 0.18 -11.98 14.72
CA GLY A 97 -0.45 -10.72 15.13
C GLY A 97 0.53 -9.75 15.79
N LEU A 98 1.43 -10.24 16.64
CA LEU A 98 2.44 -9.43 17.32
C LEU A 98 3.45 -8.82 16.34
N PHE A 99 3.94 -9.59 15.37
CA PHE A 99 4.80 -9.05 14.31
C PHE A 99 4.07 -8.05 13.42
N GLY A 100 2.79 -8.28 13.12
CA GLY A 100 1.98 -7.31 12.39
C GLY A 100 1.75 -6.01 13.15
N LEU A 101 1.46 -6.09 14.46
CA LEU A 101 1.36 -4.92 15.33
C LEU A 101 2.68 -4.16 15.44
N SER A 102 3.81 -4.88 15.53
CA SER A 102 5.13 -4.28 15.59
C SER A 102 5.42 -3.47 14.32
N ILE A 103 5.09 -3.99 13.15
CA ILE A 103 5.27 -3.28 11.88
C ILE A 103 4.27 -2.12 11.73
N LEU A 104 3.02 -2.30 12.14
CA LEU A 104 2.04 -1.21 12.19
C LEU A 104 2.53 -0.04 13.06
N TYR A 105 3.10 -0.32 14.22
CA TYR A 105 3.65 0.71 15.10
C TYR A 105 4.84 1.45 14.45
N ASN A 106 5.73 0.71 13.80
CA ASN A 106 6.87 1.31 13.10
C ASN A 106 6.43 2.21 11.93
N PHE A 107 5.33 1.87 11.24
CA PHE A 107 4.90 2.59 10.05
C PHE A 107 3.94 3.76 10.36
N PHE A 108 3.01 3.55 11.30
CA PHE A 108 1.92 4.50 11.59
C PHE A 108 2.07 5.23 12.93
N HIS A 109 3.03 4.84 13.78
CA HIS A 109 3.22 5.39 15.12
C HIS A 109 1.89 5.48 15.90
N SER A 110 1.55 6.65 16.45
CA SER A 110 0.33 6.88 17.24
C SER A 110 -0.96 6.69 16.44
N THR A 111 -0.94 6.83 15.11
CA THR A 111 -2.15 6.67 14.28
C THR A 111 -2.62 5.22 14.18
N MET A 112 -1.81 4.24 14.62
CA MET A 112 -2.24 2.84 14.70
C MET A 112 -3.39 2.63 15.70
N LEU A 113 -3.60 3.56 16.64
CA LEU A 113 -4.67 3.46 17.63
C LEU A 113 -6.05 3.38 16.97
N TYR A 114 -6.26 4.06 15.85
CA TYR A 114 -7.54 3.99 15.11
C TYR A 114 -7.83 2.58 14.57
N LEU A 115 -6.79 1.88 14.10
CA LEU A 115 -6.87 0.48 13.65
C LEU A 115 -7.21 -0.44 14.83
N LEU A 116 -6.55 -0.24 15.98
CA LEU A 116 -6.81 -1.03 17.19
C LEU A 116 -8.23 -0.83 17.72
N ILE A 117 -8.72 0.41 17.75
CA ILE A 117 -10.09 0.73 18.15
C ILE A 117 -11.10 0.06 17.21
N THR A 118 -10.88 0.15 15.89
CA THR A 118 -11.78 -0.47 14.91
C THR A 118 -11.79 -1.99 15.04
N ALA A 119 -10.61 -2.62 15.21
CA ALA A 119 -10.51 -4.07 15.42
C ALA A 119 -11.19 -4.51 16.72
N GLY A 120 -10.93 -3.82 17.83
CA GLY A 120 -11.57 -4.12 19.12
C GLY A 120 -13.09 -3.96 19.04
N PHE A 121 -13.56 -2.85 18.48
CA PHE A 121 -14.99 -2.58 18.30
C PHE A 121 -15.66 -3.63 17.39
N GLY A 122 -15.03 -3.97 16.26
CA GLY A 122 -15.51 -4.99 15.35
C GLY A 122 -15.68 -6.35 16.04
N TYR A 123 -14.69 -6.79 16.83
CA TYR A 123 -14.77 -8.04 17.58
C TYR A 123 -15.90 -8.02 18.63
N LEU A 124 -16.08 -6.90 19.34
CA LEU A 124 -17.16 -6.75 20.32
C LEU A 124 -18.54 -6.86 19.65
N VAL A 125 -18.74 -6.18 18.52
CA VAL A 125 -20.03 -6.24 17.78
C VAL A 125 -20.29 -7.64 17.21
N ILE A 126 -19.26 -8.33 16.70
CA ILE A 126 -19.36 -9.74 16.27
C ILE A 126 -19.82 -10.58 17.46
N THR A 127 -19.11 -10.51 18.59
CA THR A 127 -19.39 -11.33 19.77
C THR A 127 -20.83 -11.09 20.26
N ILE A 128 -21.23 -9.84 20.45
CA ILE A 128 -22.58 -9.47 20.91
C ILE A 128 -23.66 -9.94 19.93
N THR A 129 -23.46 -9.72 18.63
CA THR A 129 -24.48 -10.06 17.63
C THR A 129 -24.58 -11.56 17.42
N VAL A 130 -23.49 -12.32 17.51
CA VAL A 130 -23.54 -13.79 17.46
C VAL A 130 -24.34 -14.35 18.64
N PHE A 131 -24.14 -13.81 19.86
CA PHE A 131 -24.89 -14.26 21.03
C PHE A 131 -26.38 -13.87 21.00
N LYS A 132 -26.73 -12.70 20.44
CA LYS A 132 -28.10 -12.19 20.43
C LYS A 132 -28.89 -12.55 19.17
N CYS A 133 -28.31 -12.31 18.00
CA CYS A 133 -28.97 -12.33 16.68
C CYS A 133 -28.01 -12.80 15.57
N ARG A 134 -27.55 -14.05 15.65
CA ARG A 134 -26.61 -14.64 14.68
C ARG A 134 -26.92 -14.40 13.18
N PRO A 135 -28.16 -14.57 12.67
CA PRO A 135 -28.42 -14.38 11.24
C PRO A 135 -28.24 -12.92 10.77
N LEU A 136 -28.26 -11.94 11.68
CA LEU A 136 -28.07 -10.52 11.36
C LEU A 136 -26.64 -10.03 11.63
N CYS A 137 -25.74 -10.90 12.11
CA CYS A 137 -24.36 -10.53 12.47
C CYS A 137 -23.61 -9.80 11.35
N GLY A 138 -23.56 -10.36 10.14
CA GLY A 138 -22.90 -9.73 9.00
C GLY A 138 -23.42 -8.33 8.70
N ILE A 139 -24.75 -8.14 8.69
CA ILE A 139 -25.38 -6.85 8.43
C ILE A 139 -25.08 -5.85 9.56
N CYS A 140 -25.26 -6.24 10.83
CA CYS A 140 -25.02 -5.38 11.98
C CYS A 140 -23.55 -4.96 12.09
N VAL A 141 -22.62 -5.89 11.90
CA VAL A 141 -21.18 -5.60 11.92
C VAL A 141 -20.80 -4.72 10.74
N SER A 142 -21.28 -5.01 9.53
CA SER A 142 -21.02 -4.18 8.36
C SER A 142 -21.49 -2.74 8.56
N ALA A 143 -22.74 -2.54 9.03
CA ALA A 143 -23.27 -1.22 9.29
C ALA A 143 -22.46 -0.48 10.37
N SER A 144 -22.08 -1.18 11.44
CA SER A 144 -21.32 -0.60 12.55
C SER A 144 -19.88 -0.22 12.14
N VAL A 145 -19.22 -1.09 11.37
CA VAL A 145 -17.85 -0.86 10.85
C VAL A 145 -17.84 0.28 9.82
N VAL A 146 -18.82 0.35 8.93
CA VAL A 146 -18.93 1.47 7.98
C VAL A 146 -19.21 2.78 8.71
N LEU A 147 -20.10 2.77 9.70
CA LEU A 147 -20.41 3.96 10.49
C LEU A 147 -19.17 4.48 11.22
N ILE A 148 -18.39 3.62 11.89
CA ILE A 148 -17.18 4.07 12.58
C ILE A 148 -16.13 4.61 11.60
N ILE A 149 -15.99 4.05 10.39
CA ILE A 149 -15.10 4.60 9.36
C ILE A 149 -15.54 6.01 8.95
N ILE A 150 -16.84 6.20 8.68
CA ILE A 150 -17.38 7.52 8.32
C ILE A 150 -17.17 8.53 9.46
N LEU A 151 -17.38 8.12 10.71
CA LEU A 151 -17.14 8.98 11.87
C LEU A 151 -15.67 9.35 12.02
N LEU A 152 -14.76 8.40 11.78
CA LEU A 152 -13.33 8.64 11.81
C LEU A 152 -12.90 9.61 10.69
N GLU A 153 -13.40 9.42 9.48
CA GLU A 153 -13.06 10.21 8.29
C GLU A 153 -13.61 11.64 8.34
N LEU A 154 -14.83 11.85 8.87
CA LEU A 154 -15.48 13.15 8.84
C LEU A 154 -15.31 13.98 10.11
N PHE A 155 -15.17 13.34 11.28
CA PHE A 155 -15.30 14.06 12.57
C PHE A 155 -14.09 13.94 13.50
N ILE A 156 -13.34 12.83 13.47
CA ILE A 156 -12.37 12.51 14.52
C ILE A 156 -10.92 12.70 14.08
N VAL A 157 -10.57 12.32 12.85
CA VAL A 157 -9.16 12.23 12.42
C VAL A 157 -8.82 13.35 11.45
N ASP A 158 -7.67 13.99 11.70
CA ASP A 158 -7.08 14.94 10.76
C ASP A 158 -6.78 14.28 9.39
N SER A 159 -7.07 14.99 8.31
CA SER A 159 -7.02 14.44 6.94
C SER A 159 -5.62 13.92 6.58
N ALA A 160 -4.56 14.63 6.98
CA ALA A 160 -3.17 14.23 6.68
C ALA A 160 -2.77 12.93 7.40
N SER A 161 -3.31 12.69 8.59
CA SER A 161 -3.09 11.45 9.35
C SER A 161 -3.96 10.31 8.83
N TRP A 162 -5.22 10.60 8.48
CA TRP A 162 -6.15 9.62 7.94
C TRP A 162 -5.70 9.04 6.60
N HIS A 163 -5.22 9.90 5.68
CA HIS A 163 -4.77 9.46 4.35
C HIS A 163 -3.64 8.43 4.42
N LYS A 164 -2.80 8.48 5.46
CA LYS A 164 -1.73 7.49 5.67
C LYS A 164 -2.29 6.12 6.03
N VAL A 165 -3.23 6.04 6.97
CA VAL A 165 -3.75 4.77 7.52
C VAL A 165 -4.93 4.19 6.74
N ARG A 166 -5.56 4.99 5.86
CA ARG A 166 -6.79 4.64 5.15
C ARG A 166 -6.73 3.29 4.42
N GLY A 167 -5.63 3.01 3.73
CA GLY A 167 -5.46 1.74 3.01
C GLY A 167 -5.52 0.52 3.94
N SER A 168 -4.76 0.56 5.04
CA SER A 168 -4.73 -0.50 6.05
C SER A 168 -6.08 -0.65 6.77
N GLN A 169 -6.74 0.48 7.06
CA GLN A 169 -8.07 0.52 7.67
C GLN A 169 -9.11 -0.16 6.78
N MET A 170 -9.09 0.09 5.47
CA MET A 170 -10.02 -0.53 4.52
C MET A 170 -9.87 -2.05 4.47
N ILE A 171 -8.63 -2.55 4.31
CA ILE A 171 -8.36 -4.00 4.27
C ILE A 171 -8.76 -4.67 5.60
N MET A 172 -8.42 -4.05 6.73
CA MET A 172 -8.83 -4.53 8.05
C MET A 172 -10.35 -4.62 8.17
N SER A 173 -11.06 -3.56 7.77
CA SER A 173 -12.51 -3.50 7.84
C SER A 173 -13.16 -4.57 6.97
N MET A 174 -12.66 -4.75 5.74
CA MET A 174 -13.10 -5.83 4.86
C MET A 174 -12.90 -7.21 5.50
N LYS A 175 -11.77 -7.46 6.16
CA LYS A 175 -11.51 -8.73 6.85
C LYS A 175 -12.51 -9.00 7.98
N ILE A 176 -12.83 -7.97 8.77
CA ILE A 176 -13.80 -8.05 9.87
C ILE A 176 -15.21 -8.30 9.34
N ILE A 177 -15.62 -7.56 8.31
CA ILE A 177 -16.95 -7.68 7.70
C ILE A 177 -17.12 -9.08 7.08
N SER A 178 -16.14 -9.55 6.31
CA SER A 178 -16.17 -10.88 5.72
C SER A 178 -16.28 -11.98 6.77
N LEU A 179 -15.51 -11.87 7.86
CA LEU A 179 -15.61 -12.81 8.97
C LEU A 179 -17.01 -12.77 9.62
N ALA A 180 -17.62 -11.60 9.77
CA ALA A 180 -18.96 -11.47 10.32
C ALA A 180 -20.03 -12.15 9.44
N PHE A 181 -19.91 -12.04 8.11
CA PHE A 181 -20.76 -12.76 7.18
C PHE A 181 -20.54 -14.27 7.22
N ASP A 182 -19.28 -14.72 7.30
CA ASP A 182 -18.95 -16.14 7.43
C ASP A 182 -19.59 -16.75 8.70
N VAL A 183 -19.57 -16.03 9.83
CA VAL A 183 -20.15 -16.50 11.11
C VAL A 183 -21.69 -16.38 11.13
N SER A 184 -22.26 -15.47 10.33
CA SER A 184 -23.70 -15.33 10.15
C SER A 184 -24.34 -16.52 9.46
N ASP A 185 -23.59 -17.24 8.62
CA ASP A 185 -24.07 -18.44 7.97
C ASP A 185 -24.32 -19.55 9.02
N PRO A 186 -25.56 -20.05 9.17
CA PRO A 186 -25.86 -21.14 10.10
C PRO A 186 -25.16 -22.46 9.72
N ALA A 187 -24.73 -22.64 8.47
CA ALA A 187 -23.96 -23.80 8.03
C ALA A 187 -22.52 -23.80 8.58
N VAL A 188 -22.02 -22.64 9.01
CA VAL A 188 -20.64 -22.45 9.48
C VAL A 188 -20.60 -22.46 11.00
N SER A 189 -20.26 -23.57 11.66
CA SER A 189 -20.34 -23.68 13.12
C SER A 189 -19.14 -23.10 13.90
N PHE A 190 -18.19 -22.44 13.25
CA PHE A 190 -16.99 -21.92 13.94
C PHE A 190 -17.17 -20.46 14.38
N LEU A 191 -16.83 -20.18 15.64
CA LEU A 191 -16.55 -18.85 16.15
C LEU A 191 -15.03 -18.78 16.40
N PRO A 192 -14.29 -17.85 15.78
CA PRO A 192 -12.85 -17.79 16.00
C PRO A 192 -12.54 -17.36 17.43
N ASP A 193 -11.53 -18.00 18.01
CA ASP A 193 -10.98 -17.58 19.31
C ASP A 193 -10.32 -16.19 19.19
N ILE A 194 -10.18 -15.48 20.31
CA ILE A 194 -9.59 -14.14 20.35
C ILE A 194 -8.20 -14.11 19.70
N TRP A 195 -7.40 -15.17 19.89
CA TRP A 195 -6.08 -15.28 19.30
C TRP A 195 -6.12 -15.49 17.79
N GLN A 196 -7.09 -16.25 17.30
CA GLN A 196 -7.31 -16.45 15.86
C GLN A 196 -7.77 -15.16 15.19
N TYR A 197 -8.71 -14.45 15.82
CA TYR A 197 -9.15 -13.13 15.36
C TYR A 197 -8.00 -12.13 15.33
N HIS A 198 -7.21 -12.06 16.42
CA HIS A 198 -6.07 -11.18 16.53
C HIS A 198 -5.03 -11.45 15.43
N GLY A 199 -4.61 -12.71 15.29
CA GLY A 199 -3.66 -13.10 14.25
C GLY A 199 -4.22 -12.89 12.85
N TYR A 200 -5.52 -13.11 12.62
CA TYR A 200 -6.16 -12.87 11.34
C TYR A 200 -6.14 -11.39 10.99
N VAL A 201 -6.67 -10.51 11.84
CA VAL A 201 -6.79 -9.07 11.57
C VAL A 201 -5.41 -8.43 11.43
N PHE A 202 -4.49 -8.73 12.34
CA PHE A 202 -3.14 -8.18 12.37
C PHE A 202 -2.10 -9.07 11.69
N ASN A 203 -2.50 -9.94 10.76
CA ASN A 203 -1.54 -10.79 10.05
C ASN A 203 -0.50 -9.93 9.31
N VAL A 204 0.78 -10.10 9.68
CA VAL A 204 1.92 -9.30 9.19
C VAL A 204 1.95 -9.14 7.67
N GLY A 205 1.64 -10.21 6.91
CA GLY A 205 1.68 -10.18 5.45
C GLY A 205 0.53 -9.42 4.79
N THR A 206 -0.52 -9.05 5.53
CA THR A 206 -1.75 -8.44 4.97
C THR A 206 -2.16 -7.13 5.63
N VAL A 207 -1.49 -6.72 6.70
CA VAL A 207 -1.98 -5.63 7.55
C VAL A 207 -1.74 -4.23 6.96
N ILE A 208 -0.69 -4.04 6.15
CA ILE A 208 -0.39 -2.75 5.50
C ILE A 208 -0.67 -2.78 3.99
N PHE A 209 0.11 -3.56 3.24
CA PHE A 209 0.10 -3.57 1.76
C PHE A 209 -0.34 -4.91 1.14
N GLY A 210 -0.98 -5.79 1.92
CA GLY A 210 -1.38 -7.09 1.39
C GLY A 210 -2.82 -7.14 0.91
N PRO A 211 -3.16 -8.16 0.12
CA PRO A 211 -4.51 -8.35 -0.37
C PRO A 211 -5.47 -8.71 0.76
N TRP A 212 -6.75 -8.45 0.53
CA TRP A 212 -7.80 -9.06 1.33
C TRP A 212 -7.77 -10.58 1.15
N ILE A 213 -7.85 -11.31 2.27
CA ILE A 213 -7.93 -12.77 2.33
C ILE A 213 -9.07 -13.15 3.26
N SER A 214 -9.79 -14.23 2.97
CA SER A 214 -10.83 -14.73 3.87
C SER A 214 -10.23 -15.42 5.10
N PHE A 215 -11.03 -15.56 6.17
CA PHE A 215 -10.57 -16.22 7.39
C PHE A 215 -10.14 -17.68 7.14
N HIS A 216 -10.89 -18.40 6.31
CA HIS A 216 -10.55 -19.77 5.92
C HIS A 216 -9.19 -19.86 5.19
N GLN A 217 -8.92 -18.93 4.26
CA GLN A 217 -7.64 -18.85 3.57
C GLN A 217 -6.50 -18.53 4.55
N TYR A 218 -6.72 -17.60 5.48
CA TYR A 218 -5.75 -17.28 6.53
C TYR A 218 -5.39 -18.52 7.38
N CYS A 219 -6.40 -19.27 7.85
CA CYS A 219 -6.17 -20.50 8.60
C CYS A 219 -5.38 -21.51 7.77
N THR A 220 -5.74 -21.70 6.49
CA THR A 220 -5.03 -22.60 5.58
C THR A 220 -3.56 -22.21 5.42
N ILE A 221 -3.25 -20.93 5.22
CA ILE A 221 -1.88 -20.42 5.05
C ILE A 221 -1.05 -20.57 6.32
N THR A 222 -1.70 -20.43 7.48
CA THR A 222 -1.05 -20.50 8.79
C THR A 222 -0.85 -21.94 9.26
N GLN A 223 -1.73 -22.86 8.86
CA GLN A 223 -1.73 -24.27 9.25
C GLN A 223 -1.05 -25.19 8.22
N GLN A 224 -0.97 -24.81 6.95
CA GLN A 224 -0.18 -25.56 5.98
C GLN A 224 1.26 -25.59 6.45
N SER A 225 1.77 -26.81 6.68
CA SER A 225 3.17 -27.09 7.02
C SER A 225 4.06 -26.16 6.21
N VAL A 226 4.81 -25.32 6.94
CA VAL A 226 5.65 -24.28 6.36
C VAL A 226 6.56 -24.96 5.36
N ARG A 227 6.29 -24.79 4.06
CA ARG A 227 7.15 -25.35 3.01
C ARG A 227 8.58 -24.93 3.33
N PRO A 228 9.56 -25.85 3.28
CA PRO A 228 10.93 -25.51 3.61
C PRO A 228 11.35 -24.31 2.76
N MET A 229 12.00 -23.33 3.38
CA MET A 229 12.50 -22.11 2.73
C MET A 229 13.71 -22.47 1.84
N ASN A 230 13.44 -23.25 0.79
CA ASN A 230 14.44 -23.73 -0.15
C ASN A 230 14.82 -22.63 -1.16
N LEU A 231 15.94 -22.78 -1.85
CA LEU A 231 16.43 -21.82 -2.86
C LEU A 231 15.39 -21.53 -3.95
N HIS A 232 14.55 -22.52 -4.29
CA HIS A 232 13.46 -22.33 -5.25
C HIS A 232 12.38 -21.35 -4.76
N TRP A 233 12.08 -21.34 -3.46
CA TRP A 233 11.16 -20.37 -2.85
C TRP A 233 11.77 -18.97 -2.90
N LEU A 234 13.06 -18.84 -2.57
CA LEU A 234 13.77 -17.57 -2.64
C LEU A 234 13.81 -17.03 -4.09
N PHE A 235 14.11 -17.86 -5.07
CA PHE A 235 14.10 -17.46 -6.48
C PHE A 235 12.73 -16.97 -6.95
N LYS A 236 11.65 -17.63 -6.52
CA LYS A 236 10.27 -17.18 -6.80
C LYS A 236 9.98 -15.83 -6.16
N LEU A 237 10.37 -15.64 -4.90
CA LEU A 237 10.23 -14.37 -4.19
C LEU A 237 10.98 -13.25 -4.93
N THR A 238 12.25 -13.47 -5.27
CA THR A 238 13.07 -12.49 -5.99
C THR A 238 12.48 -12.13 -7.35
N LYS A 239 12.02 -13.11 -8.14
CA LYS A 239 11.36 -12.82 -9.42
C LYS A 239 10.09 -11.98 -9.25
N SER A 240 9.27 -12.29 -8.23
CA SER A 240 8.06 -11.52 -7.95
C SER A 240 8.37 -10.08 -7.54
N ILE A 241 9.36 -9.88 -6.68
CA ILE A 241 9.79 -8.54 -6.24
C ILE A 241 10.33 -7.75 -7.43
N LEU A 242 11.19 -8.36 -8.25
CA LEU A 242 11.76 -7.69 -9.43
C LEU A 242 10.67 -7.28 -10.42
N SER A 243 9.70 -8.16 -10.70
CA SER A 243 8.56 -7.85 -11.57
C SER A 243 7.74 -6.69 -11.01
N ALA A 244 7.44 -6.69 -9.70
CA ALA A 244 6.66 -5.64 -9.06
C ALA A 244 7.41 -4.30 -9.08
N LEU A 245 8.72 -4.29 -8.85
CA LEU A 245 9.56 -3.09 -8.92
C LEU A 245 9.58 -2.51 -10.34
N ILE A 246 9.71 -3.34 -11.36
CA ILE A 246 9.66 -2.89 -12.76
C ILE A 246 8.30 -2.26 -13.05
N CYS A 247 7.20 -2.92 -12.67
CA CYS A 247 5.86 -2.35 -12.85
C CYS A 247 5.68 -1.01 -12.11
N LEU A 248 6.19 -0.90 -10.88
CA LEU A 248 6.12 0.33 -10.10
C LEU A 248 6.87 1.46 -10.82
N VAL A 249 8.14 1.25 -11.16
CA VAL A 249 8.97 2.24 -11.87
C VAL A 249 8.33 2.66 -13.20
N MET A 250 7.79 1.70 -13.96
CA MET A 250 7.09 2.02 -15.20
C MET A 250 5.85 2.88 -14.95
N SER A 251 5.04 2.56 -13.93
CA SER A 251 3.83 3.33 -13.62
C SER A 251 4.10 4.73 -13.09
N THR A 252 5.15 4.91 -12.29
CA THR A 252 5.42 6.19 -11.60
C THR A 252 6.36 7.10 -12.37
N CYS A 253 7.35 6.53 -13.07
CA CYS A 253 8.39 7.31 -13.75
C CYS A 253 8.23 7.31 -15.27
N ALA A 254 7.84 6.18 -15.88
CA ALA A 254 7.76 6.11 -17.34
C ALA A 254 6.48 6.76 -17.89
N VAL A 255 5.37 6.76 -17.16
CA VAL A 255 4.10 7.38 -17.62
C VAL A 255 4.23 8.89 -17.80
N GLY A 256 4.80 9.61 -16.84
CA GLY A 256 5.01 11.07 -16.96
C GLY A 256 6.07 11.46 -18.00
N TRP A 257 6.99 10.54 -18.31
CA TRP A 257 7.95 10.72 -19.41
C TRP A 257 7.32 10.41 -20.78
N LEU A 258 6.42 9.42 -20.85
CA LEU A 258 5.77 8.96 -22.08
C LEU A 258 4.56 9.82 -22.48
N ILE A 259 3.81 10.34 -21.51
CA ILE A 259 2.64 11.20 -21.70
C ILE A 259 3.06 12.60 -21.24
N GLN A 260 3.57 13.42 -22.16
CA GLN A 260 3.66 14.86 -21.92
C GLN A 260 2.24 15.39 -21.81
N ASP A 261 1.87 15.98 -20.66
CA ASP A 261 0.59 16.64 -20.46
C ASP A 261 0.49 17.88 -21.37
N HIS A 262 0.03 17.69 -22.61
CA HIS A 262 -0.23 18.75 -23.59
C HIS A 262 -1.46 19.63 -23.26
N HIS A 263 -1.90 19.70 -22.00
CA HIS A 263 -3.18 20.32 -21.65
C HIS A 263 -3.14 21.15 -20.38
N TRP A 264 -2.43 22.28 -20.43
CA TRP A 264 -2.81 23.48 -19.69
C TRP A 264 -2.58 24.71 -20.58
N LYS A 265 -3.53 24.96 -21.48
CA LYS A 265 -3.84 26.32 -21.97
C LYS A 265 -5.09 26.79 -21.23
#